data_AF-A0A4Y9XSD8-F1
#
_entry.id   AF-A0A4Y9XSD8-F1
#
_cell.length_a   1.000
_cell.length_b   1.000
_cell.length_c   1.000
_cell.angle_alpha   90.00
_cell.angle_beta   90.00
_cell.angle_gamma   90.00
#
_symmetry.space_group_name_H-M   'P 1'
#
loop_
_entity.id
_entity.type
_entity.pdbx_description
1 polymer ?
#
loop_
_entity_poly.entity_id
_entity_poly.type
_entity_poly.pdbx_seq_one_letter_code
_entity_poly.pdbx_strand_id
1 'polypeptide(L)'
;ATFLQSSDSEQGKGAAGRERALRLKDEAQGALQASLASRWIDDNLVQAAWILAFFEICAHPLHTTERVRSAVSMLDSLIRCLNLALVDADDPRVTIFTPHSAPVVSSCPPQQRHRDPAEFFTAQQAPPIPLSSNVQTTCWCASYTLGHMSPDTIELAPLWSHTAGWLADWTEGDIRKEECRRLIWSSVILIAGYASYNTAIGKSLPELSLMDPASIAVLFPGESLFPPGTHHSKDTVWALYMRSLLTWNSCVYMRNDASMSDADKAQYAMDSWLEIDTIEVALSRHTCNIERTFMFVSRDYLFMNAQHLRQKADEWLTHHDSMARRTMYGLHTITGQPTSSLSGRPFYVFWFMGQISRMARMIALWSSDHTLLIALQACKSLFAPLEYLIALWPCQGGVTNSGNGW
;
A
#
# COMPACT_ATOMS: atom_id res chain seq x y z
N ALA A 1 -1.82 13.51 -13.68
CA ALA A 1 -0.60 13.58 -14.53
C ALA A 1 0.26 14.83 -14.26
N THR A 2 -0.29 16.05 -14.36
CA THR A 2 0.49 17.31 -14.18
C THR A 2 1.38 17.33 -12.95
N PHE A 3 0.83 16.97 -11.79
CA PHE A 3 1.56 16.98 -10.53
C PHE A 3 2.72 15.98 -10.53
N LEU A 4 2.53 14.73 -10.96
CA LEU A 4 3.59 13.71 -10.96
C LEU A 4 4.77 14.05 -11.90
N GLN A 5 4.60 15.01 -12.80
CA GLN A 5 5.61 15.52 -13.73
C GLN A 5 6.24 16.83 -13.26
N SER A 6 5.95 17.31 -12.05
CA SER A 6 6.42 18.61 -11.55
C SER A 6 7.52 18.52 -10.50
N SER A 7 8.32 17.46 -10.51
CA SER A 7 9.56 17.43 -9.72
C SER A 7 10.54 18.47 -10.24
N ASP A 8 11.51 18.86 -9.42
CA ASP A 8 12.66 19.69 -9.82
C ASP A 8 13.76 18.89 -10.54
N SER A 9 13.40 17.75 -11.15
CA SER A 9 14.32 16.98 -12.00
C SER A 9 14.48 17.63 -13.37
N GLU A 10 15.53 17.27 -14.12
CA GLU A 10 15.81 17.83 -15.46
C GLU A 10 14.63 17.71 -16.45
N GLN A 11 13.85 16.63 -16.34
CA GLN A 11 12.67 16.37 -17.19
C GLN A 11 11.36 16.89 -16.55
N GLY A 12 11.43 17.42 -15.34
CA GLY A 12 10.30 17.90 -14.57
C GLY A 12 9.91 19.34 -14.89
N LYS A 13 8.65 19.67 -14.66
CA LYS A 13 8.08 21.02 -14.86
C LYS A 13 8.39 21.98 -13.69
N GLY A 14 9.09 21.50 -12.66
CA GLY A 14 9.47 22.26 -11.46
C GLY A 14 8.34 23.05 -10.81
N ALA A 15 8.68 24.21 -10.26
CA ALA A 15 7.76 25.09 -9.53
C ALA A 15 6.51 25.49 -10.35
N ALA A 16 6.66 25.82 -11.63
CA ALA A 16 5.54 26.18 -12.50
C ALA A 16 4.57 25.00 -12.70
N GLY A 17 5.09 23.78 -12.79
CA GLY A 17 4.28 22.56 -12.81
C GLY A 17 3.49 22.36 -11.51
N ARG A 18 4.12 22.61 -10.35
CA ARG A 18 3.48 22.50 -9.03
C ARG A 18 2.38 23.55 -8.85
N GLU A 19 2.63 24.79 -9.23
CA GLU A 19 1.64 25.86 -9.19
C GLU A 19 0.43 25.55 -10.10
N ARG A 20 0.68 25.04 -11.31
CA ARG A 20 -0.38 24.58 -12.20
C ARG A 20 -1.18 23.42 -11.58
N ALA A 21 -0.50 22.46 -10.94
CA ALA A 21 -1.17 21.36 -10.27
C ALA A 21 -2.06 21.83 -9.11
N LEU A 22 -1.61 22.82 -8.34
CA LEU A 22 -2.40 23.43 -7.27
C LEU A 22 -3.66 24.12 -7.81
N ARG A 23 -3.55 24.90 -8.89
CA ARG A 23 -4.71 25.52 -9.54
C ARG A 23 -5.74 24.49 -10.01
N LEU A 24 -5.28 23.44 -10.70
CA LEU A 24 -6.16 22.34 -11.13
C LEU A 24 -6.80 21.63 -9.94
N LYS A 25 -6.08 21.48 -8.83
CA LYS A 25 -6.61 20.90 -7.60
C LYS A 25 -7.71 21.77 -6.99
N ASP A 26 -7.54 23.08 -6.97
CA ASP A 26 -8.53 24.01 -6.43
C ASP A 26 -9.79 24.07 -7.31
N GLU A 27 -9.63 24.06 -8.64
CA GLU A 27 -10.75 23.92 -9.57
C GLU A 27 -11.52 22.61 -9.35
N ALA A 28 -10.80 21.48 -9.23
CA ALA A 28 -11.39 20.17 -8.96
C ALA A 28 -12.10 20.12 -7.60
N GLN A 29 -11.52 20.75 -6.56
CA GLN A 29 -12.14 20.88 -5.25
C GLN A 29 -13.44 21.68 -5.31
N GLY A 30 -13.46 22.79 -6.06
CA GLY A 30 -14.66 23.59 -6.28
C GLY A 30 -15.75 22.82 -7.01
N ALA A 31 -15.40 22.06 -8.06
CA ALA A 31 -16.33 21.20 -8.79
C ALA A 31 -16.91 20.08 -7.91
N LEU A 32 -16.07 19.42 -7.10
CA LEU A 32 -16.50 18.43 -6.11
C LEU A 32 -17.53 19.03 -5.14
N GLN A 33 -17.24 20.21 -4.58
CA GLN A 33 -18.14 20.91 -3.64
C GLN A 33 -19.45 21.34 -4.31
N ALA A 34 -19.41 21.79 -5.57
CA ALA A 34 -20.62 22.13 -6.32
C ALA A 34 -21.52 20.91 -6.55
N SER A 35 -20.93 19.75 -6.88
CA SER A 35 -21.65 18.48 -7.02
C SER A 35 -22.30 18.03 -5.71
N LEU A 36 -21.58 18.17 -4.59
CA LEU A 36 -22.13 17.88 -3.27
C LEU A 36 -23.30 18.83 -2.91
N ALA A 37 -23.15 20.12 -3.21
CA ALA A 37 -24.19 21.12 -2.96
C ALA A 37 -25.45 20.87 -3.81
N SER A 38 -25.28 20.39 -5.06
CA SER A 38 -26.38 19.99 -5.93
C SER A 38 -26.92 18.58 -5.65
N ARG A 39 -26.34 17.87 -4.67
CA ARG A 39 -26.66 16.46 -4.32
C ARG A 39 -26.47 15.48 -5.48
N TRP A 40 -25.62 15.82 -6.43
CA TRP A 40 -25.23 14.89 -7.49
C TRP A 40 -24.06 14.05 -6.98
N ILE A 41 -24.37 12.89 -6.40
CA ILE A 41 -23.41 11.97 -5.79
C ILE A 41 -23.48 10.64 -6.55
N ASP A 42 -22.39 10.28 -7.22
CA ASP A 42 -22.20 9.03 -7.96
C ASP A 42 -20.78 8.47 -7.74
N ASP A 43 -20.47 7.29 -8.26
CA ASP A 43 -19.15 6.68 -8.04
C ASP A 43 -18.02 7.47 -8.72
N ASN A 44 -18.32 8.29 -9.74
CA ASN A 44 -17.32 9.16 -10.38
C ASN A 44 -16.93 10.31 -9.44
N LEU A 45 -17.87 10.82 -8.64
CA LEU A 45 -17.58 11.78 -7.60
C LEU A 45 -16.64 11.20 -6.54
N VAL A 46 -16.81 9.92 -6.20
CA VAL A 46 -15.91 9.22 -5.27
C VAL A 46 -14.52 9.02 -5.87
N GLN A 47 -14.43 8.67 -7.16
CA GLN A 47 -13.14 8.62 -7.88
C GLN A 47 -12.44 9.99 -7.87
N ALA A 48 -13.19 11.09 -8.08
CA ALA A 48 -12.64 12.45 -8.00
C ALA A 48 -12.15 12.79 -6.59
N ALA A 49 -12.91 12.42 -5.54
CA ALA A 49 -12.50 12.57 -4.16
C ALA A 49 -11.24 11.76 -3.83
N TRP A 50 -11.11 10.56 -4.40
CA TRP A 50 -9.90 9.73 -4.25
C TRP A 50 -8.68 10.40 -4.87
N ILE A 51 -8.79 10.97 -6.07
CA ILE A 51 -7.70 11.71 -6.73
C ILE A 51 -7.26 12.91 -5.88
N LEU A 52 -8.22 13.64 -5.29
CA LEU A 52 -7.93 14.76 -4.39
C LEU A 52 -7.24 14.30 -3.11
N ALA A 53 -7.72 13.22 -2.49
CA ALA A 53 -7.07 12.64 -1.30
C ALA A 53 -5.64 12.16 -1.61
N PHE A 54 -5.43 11.50 -2.75
CA PHE A 54 -4.10 11.09 -3.21
C PHE A 54 -3.16 12.28 -3.43
N PHE A 55 -3.67 13.37 -4.03
CA PHE A 55 -2.89 14.61 -4.18
C PHE A 55 -2.47 15.18 -2.82
N GLU A 56 -3.40 15.31 -1.87
CA GLU A 56 -3.11 15.91 -0.56
C GLU A 56 -2.11 15.06 0.23
N ILE A 57 -2.07 13.73 0.05
CA ILE A 57 -1.07 12.85 0.69
C ILE A 57 0.35 13.04 0.11
N CYS A 58 0.49 13.59 -1.10
CA CYS A 58 1.79 13.77 -1.70
C CYS A 58 2.55 14.99 -1.15
N ALA A 59 3.87 15.00 -1.29
CA ALA A 59 4.67 16.18 -0.95
C ALA A 59 4.43 17.33 -1.95
N HIS A 60 3.64 18.33 -1.55
CA HIS A 60 3.37 19.54 -2.33
C HIS A 60 3.54 20.81 -1.47
N PRO A 61 3.66 22.02 -2.08
CA PRO A 61 4.00 23.24 -1.33
C PRO A 61 3.02 23.60 -0.20
N LEU A 62 1.74 23.34 -0.41
CA LEU A 62 0.65 23.60 0.55
C LEU A 62 0.28 22.37 1.41
N HIS A 63 1.15 21.35 1.47
CA HIS A 63 0.85 20.14 2.21
C HIS A 63 0.72 20.44 3.71
N THR A 64 -0.37 19.97 4.33
CA THR A 64 -0.60 20.06 5.78
C THR A 64 -1.33 18.80 6.26
N THR A 65 -1.15 18.43 7.53
CA THR A 65 -1.82 17.25 8.10
C THR A 65 -3.35 17.42 8.10
N GLU A 66 -3.84 18.64 8.29
CA GLU A 66 -5.25 18.99 8.35
C GLU A 66 -5.93 18.80 6.98
N ARG A 67 -5.26 19.21 5.89
CA ARG A 67 -5.77 19.01 4.53
C ARG A 67 -5.86 17.54 4.17
N VAL A 68 -4.83 16.76 4.49
CA VAL A 68 -4.84 15.30 4.30
C VAL A 68 -5.98 14.67 5.08
N ARG A 69 -6.10 14.99 6.37
CA ARG A 69 -7.17 14.47 7.24
C ARG A 69 -8.55 14.80 6.66
N SER A 70 -8.77 16.05 6.25
CA SER A 70 -10.04 16.47 5.64
C SER A 70 -10.34 15.73 4.34
N ALA A 71 -9.35 15.53 3.47
CA ALA A 71 -9.54 14.87 2.18
C ALA A 71 -9.84 13.37 2.34
N VAL A 72 -9.12 12.69 3.23
CA VAL A 72 -9.34 11.26 3.53
C VAL A 72 -10.70 11.04 4.21
N SER A 73 -11.09 11.90 5.17
CA SER A 73 -12.42 11.82 5.79
C SER A 73 -13.56 12.09 4.81
N MET A 74 -13.37 13.00 3.85
CA MET A 74 -14.35 13.24 2.77
C MET A 74 -14.51 12.01 1.87
N LEU A 75 -13.40 11.40 1.46
CA LEU A 75 -13.40 10.17 0.67
C LEU A 75 -14.15 9.04 1.40
N ASP A 76 -13.81 8.79 2.67
CA ASP A 76 -14.47 7.76 3.49
C ASP A 76 -15.98 8.01 3.62
N SER A 77 -16.38 9.26 3.84
CA SER A 77 -17.79 9.64 3.95
C SER A 77 -18.57 9.39 2.65
N LEU A 78 -17.95 9.65 1.50
CA LEU A 78 -18.57 9.40 0.20
C LEU A 78 -18.68 7.90 -0.12
N ILE A 79 -17.64 7.13 0.20
CA ILE A 79 -17.65 5.67 0.08
C ILE A 79 -18.80 5.06 0.90
N ARG A 80 -18.98 5.54 2.14
CA ARG A 80 -20.11 5.13 3.00
C ARG A 80 -21.45 5.59 2.47
N CYS A 81 -21.55 6.83 2.00
CA CYS A 81 -22.81 7.38 1.46
C CYS A 81 -23.37 6.53 0.31
N LEU A 82 -22.49 5.95 -0.51
CA LEU A 82 -22.86 5.11 -1.65
C LEU A 82 -22.77 3.60 -1.37
N ASN A 83 -22.44 3.19 -0.14
CA ASN A 83 -22.20 1.78 0.24
C ASN A 83 -21.23 1.05 -0.71
N LEU A 84 -20.23 1.75 -1.27
CA LEU A 84 -19.31 1.14 -2.24
C LEU A 84 -18.43 0.05 -1.62
N ALA A 85 -18.18 0.12 -0.32
CA ALA A 85 -17.48 -0.92 0.43
C ALA A 85 -18.31 -2.20 0.61
N LEU A 86 -19.58 -2.22 0.21
CA LEU A 86 -20.49 -3.36 0.31
C LEU A 86 -20.99 -3.84 -1.06
N VAL A 87 -20.32 -3.45 -2.14
CA VAL A 87 -20.75 -3.73 -3.53
C VAL A 87 -20.89 -5.23 -3.84
N ASP A 88 -20.17 -6.09 -3.10
CA ASP A 88 -20.20 -7.54 -3.25
C ASP A 88 -20.83 -8.25 -2.04
N ALA A 89 -21.59 -7.56 -1.18
CA ALA A 89 -22.16 -8.15 0.03
C ALA A 89 -23.03 -9.40 -0.22
N ASP A 90 -23.69 -9.46 -1.38
CA ASP A 90 -24.52 -10.59 -1.79
C ASP A 90 -23.74 -11.68 -2.56
N ASP A 91 -22.45 -11.48 -2.86
CA ASP A 91 -21.63 -12.46 -3.57
C ASP A 91 -21.10 -13.52 -2.60
N PRO A 92 -21.40 -14.83 -2.80
CA PRO A 92 -20.98 -15.88 -1.88
C PRO A 92 -19.45 -16.07 -1.79
N ARG A 93 -18.68 -15.49 -2.72
CA ARG A 93 -17.20 -15.53 -2.68
C ARG A 93 -16.63 -14.50 -1.71
N VAL A 94 -17.38 -13.43 -1.40
CA VAL A 94 -16.89 -12.31 -0.58
C VAL A 94 -16.48 -12.80 0.81
N THR A 95 -15.40 -12.23 1.34
CA THR A 95 -15.04 -12.45 2.75
C THR A 95 -15.74 -11.39 3.58
N ILE A 96 -16.55 -11.82 4.55
CA ILE A 96 -17.17 -10.92 5.53
C ILE A 96 -16.45 -11.13 6.85
N PHE A 97 -16.00 -10.04 7.46
CA PHE A 97 -15.27 -10.08 8.72
C PHE A 97 -16.19 -9.72 9.89
N THR A 98 -16.02 -10.42 11.00
CA THR A 98 -16.76 -10.13 12.24
C THR A 98 -16.17 -8.86 12.89
N PRO A 99 -17.01 -7.93 13.37
CA PRO A 99 -16.54 -6.78 14.15
C PRO A 99 -15.65 -7.21 15.32
N HIS A 100 -14.60 -6.42 15.60
CA HIS A 100 -13.63 -6.66 16.68
C HIS A 100 -12.90 -8.02 16.61
N SER A 101 -12.90 -8.68 15.45
CA SER A 101 -12.12 -9.89 15.20
C SER A 101 -11.02 -9.62 14.18
N ALA A 102 -9.89 -10.32 14.30
CA ALA A 102 -8.81 -10.19 13.33
C ALA A 102 -9.29 -10.60 11.93
N PRO A 103 -8.84 -9.93 10.84
CA PRO A 103 -9.28 -10.23 9.48
C PRO A 103 -8.62 -11.51 8.94
N VAL A 104 -8.98 -12.66 9.52
CA VAL A 104 -8.46 -13.97 9.13
C VAL A 104 -9.26 -14.50 7.94
N VAL A 105 -8.58 -14.92 6.88
CA VAL A 105 -9.22 -15.53 5.71
C VAL A 105 -9.07 -17.04 5.81
N SER A 106 -10.19 -17.76 5.82
CA SER A 106 -10.16 -19.23 5.81
C SER A 106 -9.63 -19.76 4.47
N SER A 107 -8.33 -20.01 4.40
CA SER A 107 -7.69 -20.81 3.34
C SER A 107 -7.52 -22.27 3.78
N CYS A 108 -7.51 -23.20 2.83
CA CYS A 108 -7.35 -24.63 3.07
C CYS A 108 -6.02 -24.90 3.82
N PRO A 109 -5.93 -25.91 4.72
CA PRO A 109 -4.73 -26.15 5.50
C PRO A 109 -3.50 -26.33 4.60
N PRO A 110 -2.40 -25.62 4.86
CA PRO A 110 -1.21 -25.76 4.04
C PRO A 110 -0.60 -27.15 4.23
N GLN A 111 -0.40 -27.90 3.14
CA GLN A 111 0.66 -28.91 3.13
C GLN A 111 1.99 -28.18 3.34
N GLN A 112 2.61 -28.38 4.50
CA GLN A 112 3.89 -27.80 4.86
C GLN A 112 4.97 -28.23 3.85
N ARG A 113 5.35 -27.31 2.96
CA ARG A 113 6.74 -27.21 2.55
C ARG A 113 7.27 -25.95 3.22
N HIS A 114 7.92 -26.11 4.36
CA HIS A 114 8.80 -25.07 4.89
C HIS A 114 9.88 -24.86 3.85
N ARG A 115 9.80 -23.74 3.13
CA ARG A 115 10.95 -23.21 2.41
C ARG A 115 11.67 -22.29 3.38
N ASP A 116 12.99 -22.44 3.48
CA ASP A 116 13.81 -21.64 4.37
C ASP A 116 13.69 -20.15 3.99
N PRO A 117 13.31 -19.24 4.91
CA PRO A 117 13.27 -17.80 4.65
C PRO A 117 14.56 -17.27 3.99
N ALA A 118 15.72 -17.88 4.26
CA ALA A 118 17.00 -17.53 3.66
C ALA A 118 17.05 -17.70 2.12
N GLU A 119 16.34 -18.68 1.55
CA GLU A 119 16.29 -18.89 0.09
C GLU A 119 15.61 -17.73 -0.65
N PHE A 120 14.60 -17.12 -0.02
CA PHE A 120 13.87 -15.99 -0.58
C PHE A 120 14.73 -14.72 -0.63
N PHE A 121 15.47 -14.43 0.44
CA PHE A 121 16.39 -13.28 0.47
C PHE A 121 17.53 -13.43 -0.54
N THR A 122 18.01 -14.66 -0.76
CA THR A 122 19.00 -14.96 -1.81
C THR A 122 18.45 -14.64 -3.21
N ALA A 123 17.18 -14.98 -3.48
CA ALA A 123 16.50 -14.66 -4.74
C ALA A 123 16.23 -13.14 -4.91
N GLN A 124 16.02 -12.40 -3.81
CA GLN A 124 15.84 -10.94 -3.83
C GLN A 124 17.16 -10.16 -4.00
N GLN A 125 18.29 -10.73 -3.58
CA GLN A 125 19.62 -10.14 -3.67
C GLN A 125 20.37 -10.47 -4.97
N ALA A 126 19.89 -11.46 -5.73
CA ALA A 126 20.51 -11.87 -6.99
C ALA A 126 20.44 -10.76 -8.06
N PRO A 127 21.54 -10.50 -8.81
CA PRO A 127 21.48 -9.66 -10.00
C PRO A 127 20.54 -10.26 -11.04
N PRO A 128 19.98 -9.45 -11.98
CA PRO A 128 19.19 -9.98 -13.08
C PRO A 128 20.08 -10.82 -14.00
N ILE A 129 20.14 -12.12 -13.75
CA ILE A 129 20.76 -13.09 -14.66
C ILE A 129 19.73 -13.36 -15.77
N PRO A 130 20.12 -13.36 -17.06
CA PRO A 130 19.25 -13.85 -18.12
C PRO A 130 18.98 -15.33 -17.85
N LEU A 131 17.75 -15.66 -17.43
CA LEU A 131 17.36 -17.03 -17.15
C LEU A 131 17.46 -17.85 -18.45
N SER A 132 18.45 -18.74 -18.48
CA SER A 132 18.51 -19.83 -19.44
C SER A 132 17.32 -20.75 -19.20
N SER A 133 16.74 -21.20 -20.31
CA SER A 133 15.60 -22.09 -20.41
C SER A 133 15.79 -23.39 -19.61
N ASN A 134 15.13 -23.47 -18.47
CA ASN A 134 14.68 -24.75 -17.92
C ASN A 134 13.33 -24.52 -17.27
N VAL A 135 12.37 -25.37 -17.63
CA VAL A 135 10.92 -25.27 -17.40
C VAL A 135 10.59 -24.91 -15.93
N GLN A 136 10.60 -23.62 -15.62
CA GLN A 136 9.97 -23.07 -14.43
C GLN A 136 8.48 -23.01 -14.75
N THR A 137 7.68 -23.79 -14.03
CA THR A 137 6.23 -23.60 -14.01
C THR A 137 5.98 -22.14 -13.68
N THR A 138 5.55 -21.37 -14.69
CA THR A 138 5.22 -19.96 -14.53
C THR A 138 4.11 -19.87 -13.50
N CYS A 139 4.30 -19.02 -12.48
CA CYS A 139 3.25 -18.81 -11.48
C CYS A 139 1.96 -18.36 -12.19
N TRP A 140 0.85 -19.02 -11.87
CA TRP A 140 -0.43 -18.87 -12.55
C TRP A 140 -0.96 -17.42 -12.51
N CYS A 141 -0.63 -16.64 -11.48
CA CYS A 141 -1.03 -15.22 -11.40
C CYS A 141 -0.53 -14.41 -12.61
N ALA A 142 0.61 -14.78 -13.20
CA ALA A 142 1.17 -14.07 -14.35
C ALA A 142 0.21 -14.06 -15.55
N SER A 143 -0.52 -15.15 -15.76
CA SER A 143 -1.49 -15.29 -16.86
C SER A 143 -2.73 -14.40 -16.68
N TYR A 144 -3.00 -13.95 -15.46
CA TYR A 144 -4.16 -13.10 -15.13
C TYR A 144 -3.78 -11.64 -14.94
N THR A 145 -2.54 -11.27 -15.29
CA THR A 145 -2.10 -9.87 -15.25
C THR A 145 -2.72 -9.06 -16.38
N LEU A 146 -2.97 -7.79 -16.14
CA LEU A 146 -3.54 -6.87 -17.13
C LEU A 146 -2.69 -6.81 -18.40
N GLY A 147 -1.36 -6.75 -18.27
CA GLY A 147 -0.44 -6.73 -19.40
C GLY A 147 -0.42 -8.03 -20.22
N HIS A 148 -0.75 -9.17 -19.60
CA HIS A 148 -0.89 -10.43 -20.33
C HIS A 148 -2.23 -10.54 -21.05
N MET A 149 -3.33 -10.15 -20.38
CA MET A 149 -4.69 -10.24 -20.92
C MET A 149 -4.99 -9.13 -21.94
N SER A 150 -4.32 -7.98 -21.82
CA SER A 150 -4.44 -6.83 -22.72
C SER A 150 -3.05 -6.26 -23.03
N PRO A 151 -2.38 -6.76 -24.09
CA PRO A 151 -1.00 -6.39 -24.42
C PRO A 151 -0.78 -4.88 -24.63
N ASP A 152 -1.78 -4.15 -25.14
CA ASP A 152 -1.73 -2.70 -25.33
C ASP A 152 -1.46 -1.92 -24.03
N THR A 153 -1.78 -2.53 -22.88
CA THR A 153 -1.47 -1.97 -21.55
C THR A 153 0.03 -1.73 -21.37
N ILE A 154 0.89 -2.56 -21.98
CA ILE A 154 2.34 -2.42 -21.84
C ILE A 154 2.80 -1.08 -22.43
N GLU A 155 2.16 -0.61 -23.49
CA GLU A 155 2.47 0.68 -24.12
C GLU A 155 1.73 1.84 -23.44
N LEU A 156 0.44 1.67 -23.17
CA LEU A 156 -0.43 2.75 -22.69
C LEU A 156 -0.32 3.01 -21.18
N ALA A 157 -0.17 1.95 -20.39
CA ALA A 157 -0.17 2.00 -18.93
C ALA A 157 0.79 0.95 -18.33
N PRO A 158 2.10 1.00 -18.61
CA PRO A 158 3.07 -0.02 -18.19
C PRO A 158 3.09 -0.27 -16.68
N LEU A 159 2.81 0.76 -15.88
CA LEU A 159 2.75 0.67 -14.42
C LEU A 159 1.58 -0.16 -13.89
N TRP A 160 0.57 -0.40 -14.72
CA TRP A 160 -0.63 -1.18 -14.42
C TRP A 160 -0.54 -2.59 -15.00
N SER A 161 0.49 -2.90 -15.78
CA SER A 161 0.65 -4.20 -16.44
C SER A 161 0.58 -5.39 -15.48
N HIS A 162 1.02 -5.22 -14.23
CA HIS A 162 1.01 -6.27 -13.21
C HIS A 162 -0.21 -6.26 -12.28
N THR A 163 -1.23 -5.41 -12.51
CA THR A 163 -2.50 -5.51 -11.78
C THR A 163 -3.33 -6.68 -12.32
N ALA A 164 -4.39 -7.07 -11.59
CA ALA A 164 -5.37 -8.02 -12.12
C ALA A 164 -5.96 -7.52 -13.45
N GLY A 165 -6.17 -8.44 -14.40
CA GLY A 165 -6.74 -8.12 -15.70
C GLY A 165 -8.24 -7.86 -15.69
N TRP A 166 -8.80 -7.76 -16.88
CA TRP A 166 -10.25 -7.67 -17.13
C TRP A 166 -10.65 -8.84 -18.01
N LEU A 167 -11.83 -9.42 -17.82
CA LEU A 167 -12.36 -10.44 -18.73
C LEU A 167 -13.03 -9.75 -19.93
N ALA A 168 -12.84 -10.31 -21.12
CA ALA A 168 -13.33 -9.71 -22.37
C ALA A 168 -14.87 -9.79 -22.53
N ASP A 169 -15.52 -10.69 -21.79
CA ASP A 169 -16.96 -10.93 -21.81
C ASP A 169 -17.73 -10.18 -20.72
N TRP A 170 -17.05 -9.33 -19.93
CA TRP A 170 -17.70 -8.50 -18.92
C TRP A 170 -18.66 -7.48 -19.51
N THR A 171 -19.84 -7.39 -18.92
CA THR A 171 -20.83 -6.37 -19.25
C THR A 171 -20.39 -5.00 -18.70
N GLU A 172 -21.03 -3.92 -19.16
CA GLU A 172 -20.81 -2.58 -18.58
C GLU A 172 -21.05 -2.57 -17.06
N GLY A 173 -22.04 -3.33 -16.58
CA GLY A 173 -22.30 -3.48 -15.15
C GLY A 173 -21.18 -4.20 -14.40
N ASP A 174 -20.58 -5.23 -15.00
CA ASP A 174 -19.44 -5.96 -14.41
C ASP A 174 -18.19 -5.09 -14.36
N ILE A 175 -17.94 -4.33 -15.44
CA ILE A 175 -16.86 -3.34 -15.51
C ILE A 175 -17.05 -2.30 -14.41
N ARG A 176 -18.26 -1.73 -14.29
CA ARG A 176 -18.55 -0.74 -13.26
C ARG A 176 -18.37 -1.29 -11.84
N LYS A 177 -18.81 -2.52 -11.58
CA LYS A 177 -18.56 -3.20 -10.30
C LYS A 177 -17.07 -3.33 -10.04
N GLU A 178 -16.30 -3.80 -11.01
CA GLU A 178 -14.83 -3.93 -10.86
C GLU A 178 -14.14 -2.58 -10.64
N GLU A 179 -14.57 -1.50 -11.31
CA GLU A 179 -14.09 -0.14 -11.05
C GLU A 179 -14.32 0.25 -9.58
N CYS A 180 -15.52 -0.01 -9.04
CA CYS A 180 -15.83 0.22 -7.64
C CYS A 180 -14.93 -0.61 -6.71
N ARG A 181 -14.70 -1.91 -7.00
CA ARG A 181 -13.76 -2.74 -6.21
C ARG A 181 -12.36 -2.14 -6.19
N ARG A 182 -11.85 -1.74 -7.36
CA ARG A 182 -10.52 -1.13 -7.50
C ARG A 182 -10.42 0.20 -6.76
N LEU A 183 -11.49 1.00 -6.76
CA LEU A 183 -11.57 2.25 -6.00
C LEU A 183 -11.49 1.98 -4.49
N ILE A 184 -12.24 1.00 -3.98
CA ILE A 184 -12.19 0.62 -2.56
C ILE A 184 -10.80 0.12 -2.16
N TRP A 185 -10.22 -0.83 -2.90
CA TRP A 185 -8.89 -1.35 -2.58
C TRP A 185 -7.80 -0.28 -2.70
N SER A 186 -7.91 0.63 -3.67
CA SER A 186 -7.02 1.79 -3.77
C SER A 186 -7.19 2.75 -2.59
N SER A 187 -8.40 2.89 -2.06
CA SER A 187 -8.67 3.69 -0.85
C SER A 187 -8.09 3.03 0.40
N VAL A 188 -8.18 1.70 0.52
CA VAL A 188 -7.56 0.91 1.59
C VAL A 188 -6.03 1.08 1.58
N ILE A 189 -5.39 1.00 0.40
CA ILE A 189 -3.94 1.26 0.25
C ILE A 189 -3.58 2.68 0.72
N LEU A 190 -4.36 3.66 0.27
CA LEU A 190 -4.13 5.07 0.59
C LEU A 190 -4.26 5.34 2.10
N ILE A 191 -5.30 4.79 2.73
CA ILE A 191 -5.52 4.88 4.17
C ILE A 191 -4.43 4.15 4.94
N ALA A 192 -3.96 2.99 4.47
CA ALA A 192 -2.85 2.28 5.09
C ALA A 192 -1.57 3.12 5.09
N GLY A 193 -1.23 3.76 3.96
CA GLY A 193 -0.08 4.67 3.88
C GLY A 193 -0.22 5.88 4.81
N TYR A 194 -1.40 6.48 4.86
CA TYR A 194 -1.71 7.59 5.77
C TYR A 194 -1.61 7.18 7.25
N ALA A 195 -2.22 6.05 7.62
CA ALA A 195 -2.20 5.48 8.96
C ALA A 195 -0.78 5.11 9.39
N SER A 196 -0.02 4.51 8.47
CA SER A 196 1.39 4.14 8.60
C SER A 196 2.23 5.34 9.01
N TYR A 197 2.21 6.43 8.24
CA TYR A 197 3.00 7.62 8.53
C TYR A 197 2.59 8.26 9.87
N ASN A 198 1.30 8.51 10.09
CA ASN A 198 0.82 9.19 11.30
C ASN A 198 1.09 8.38 12.58
N THR A 199 0.94 7.06 12.53
CA THR A 199 1.31 6.17 13.65
C THR A 199 2.81 6.25 13.94
N ALA A 200 3.65 6.31 12.90
CA ALA A 200 5.10 6.42 13.01
C ALA A 200 5.58 7.74 13.63
N ILE A 201 4.82 8.82 13.49
CA ILE A 201 5.10 10.11 14.13
C ILE A 201 4.24 10.38 15.37
N GLY A 202 3.36 9.45 15.76
CA GLY A 202 2.60 9.50 17.00
C GLY A 202 1.42 10.46 16.95
N LYS A 203 0.90 10.73 15.75
CA LYS A 203 -0.32 11.54 15.56
C LYS A 203 -1.56 10.65 15.62
N SER A 204 -2.64 11.22 16.14
CA SER A 204 -3.95 10.56 16.17
C SER A 204 -4.56 10.49 14.77
N LEU A 205 -5.30 9.40 14.54
CA LEU A 205 -6.01 9.17 13.29
C LEU A 205 -7.48 9.59 13.42
N PRO A 206 -8.11 10.07 12.34
CA PRO A 206 -9.56 10.10 12.27
C PRO A 206 -10.12 8.67 12.31
N GLU A 207 -11.35 8.53 12.79
CA GLU A 207 -12.11 7.30 12.64
C GLU A 207 -12.52 7.17 11.16
N LEU A 208 -11.98 6.16 10.49
CA LEU A 208 -12.21 5.89 9.08
C LEU A 208 -12.80 4.48 8.97
N SER A 209 -13.95 4.35 8.31
CA SER A 209 -14.63 3.07 8.19
C SER A 209 -13.78 2.02 7.50
N LEU A 210 -13.03 2.40 6.46
CA LEU A 210 -12.14 1.50 5.75
C LEU A 210 -10.93 0.99 6.57
N MET A 211 -10.76 1.44 7.82
CA MET A 211 -9.82 0.82 8.75
C MET A 211 -10.40 -0.39 9.48
N ASP A 212 -11.73 -0.50 9.55
CA ASP A 212 -12.45 -1.64 10.10
C ASP A 212 -12.77 -2.65 8.98
N PRO A 213 -12.18 -3.85 8.99
CA PRO A 213 -12.48 -4.90 8.02
C PRO A 213 -13.96 -5.29 7.98
N ALA A 214 -14.70 -5.17 9.09
CA ALA A 214 -16.12 -5.52 9.13
C ALA A 214 -16.99 -4.58 8.29
N SER A 215 -16.49 -3.40 7.93
CA SER A 215 -17.16 -2.45 7.03
C SER A 215 -16.97 -2.78 5.54
N ILE A 216 -16.16 -3.80 5.21
CA ILE A 216 -15.73 -4.11 3.86
C ILE A 216 -16.26 -5.49 3.46
N ALA A 217 -17.16 -5.52 2.48
CA ALA A 217 -17.64 -6.70 1.77
C ALA A 217 -17.42 -6.51 0.27
N VAL A 218 -16.14 -6.62 -0.13
CA VAL A 218 -15.66 -6.48 -1.52
C VAL A 218 -14.77 -7.67 -1.84
N LEU A 219 -14.92 -8.24 -3.04
CA LEU A 219 -14.02 -9.30 -3.52
C LEU A 219 -12.57 -8.79 -3.57
N PHE A 220 -11.60 -9.61 -3.14
CA PHE A 220 -10.20 -9.23 -3.27
C PHE A 220 -9.81 -9.04 -4.75
N PRO A 221 -8.80 -8.20 -5.06
CA PRO A 221 -8.41 -7.97 -6.44
C PRO A 221 -8.03 -9.28 -7.14
N GLY A 222 -8.59 -9.49 -8.33
CA GLY A 222 -8.39 -10.71 -9.12
C GLY A 222 -9.34 -11.85 -8.79
N GLU A 223 -10.11 -11.82 -7.69
CA GLU A 223 -11.10 -12.88 -7.40
C GLU A 223 -12.23 -12.93 -8.42
N SER A 224 -12.60 -11.79 -8.99
CA SER A 224 -13.62 -11.68 -10.03
C SER A 224 -13.23 -12.43 -11.33
N LEU A 225 -11.94 -12.72 -11.52
CA LEU A 225 -11.43 -13.50 -12.66
C LEU A 225 -11.67 -15.00 -12.52
N PHE A 226 -12.08 -15.47 -11.34
CA PHE A 226 -12.28 -16.88 -11.05
C PHE A 226 -13.75 -17.20 -10.81
N PRO A 227 -14.23 -18.35 -11.32
CA PRO A 227 -15.58 -18.82 -11.01
C PRO A 227 -15.71 -19.15 -9.51
N PRO A 228 -16.94 -19.05 -8.95
CA PRO A 228 -17.22 -19.44 -7.56
C PRO A 228 -16.74 -20.85 -7.24
N GLY A 229 -16.17 -21.03 -6.04
CA GLY A 229 -15.62 -22.32 -5.59
C GLY A 229 -14.15 -22.57 -5.97
N THR A 230 -13.50 -21.65 -6.69
CA THR A 230 -12.07 -21.77 -7.00
C THR A 230 -11.23 -21.53 -5.73
N HIS A 231 -10.64 -22.61 -5.20
CA HIS A 231 -9.94 -22.61 -3.91
C HIS A 231 -8.75 -21.66 -3.76
N HIS A 232 -8.20 -21.12 -4.87
CA HIS A 232 -6.98 -20.31 -4.85
C HIS A 232 -7.19 -18.82 -5.16
N SER A 233 -8.44 -18.35 -5.32
CA SER A 233 -8.72 -16.94 -5.66
C SER A 233 -8.18 -15.96 -4.60
N LYS A 234 -8.23 -16.35 -3.33
CA LYS A 234 -7.77 -15.55 -2.16
C LYS A 234 -6.26 -15.66 -1.88
N ASP A 235 -5.58 -16.52 -2.63
CA ASP A 235 -4.13 -16.71 -2.56
C ASP A 235 -3.41 -16.08 -3.76
N THR A 236 -4.09 -15.29 -4.60
CA THR A 236 -3.41 -14.44 -5.59
C THR A 236 -2.46 -13.46 -4.90
N VAL A 237 -1.39 -13.03 -5.60
CA VAL A 237 -0.49 -11.98 -5.06
C VAL A 237 -1.26 -10.72 -4.70
N TRP A 238 -2.28 -10.35 -5.49
CA TRP A 238 -3.08 -9.15 -5.22
C TRP A 238 -3.99 -9.30 -4.00
N ALA A 239 -4.63 -10.46 -3.81
CA ALA A 239 -5.43 -10.73 -2.62
C ALA A 239 -4.57 -10.76 -1.35
N LEU A 240 -3.42 -11.44 -1.40
CA LEU A 240 -2.46 -11.47 -0.28
C LEU A 240 -1.92 -10.07 0.08
N TYR A 241 -1.72 -9.22 -0.93
CA TYR A 241 -1.35 -7.82 -0.72
C TYR A 241 -2.46 -7.05 0.04
N MET A 242 -3.71 -7.20 -0.36
CA MET A 242 -4.85 -6.54 0.33
C MET A 242 -5.09 -7.11 1.73
N ARG A 243 -4.95 -8.43 1.94
CA ARG A 243 -5.01 -9.05 3.26
C ARG A 243 -3.97 -8.45 4.21
N SER A 244 -2.73 -8.27 3.75
CA SER A 244 -1.67 -7.62 4.53
C SER A 244 -2.04 -6.20 4.97
N LEU A 245 -2.64 -5.42 4.06
CA LEU A 245 -3.06 -4.05 4.33
C LEU A 245 -4.26 -3.97 5.29
N LEU A 246 -5.23 -4.88 5.14
CA LEU A 246 -6.36 -4.99 6.07
C LEU A 246 -5.88 -5.36 7.47
N THR A 247 -4.98 -6.33 7.60
CA THR A 247 -4.40 -6.71 8.89
C THR A 247 -3.66 -5.53 9.51
N TRP A 248 -2.91 -4.75 8.74
CA TRP A 248 -2.31 -3.51 9.25
C TRP A 248 -3.34 -2.48 9.73
N ASN A 249 -4.28 -2.10 8.87
CA ASN A 249 -5.27 -1.07 9.19
C ASN A 249 -6.09 -1.43 10.43
N SER A 250 -6.51 -2.69 10.51
CA SER A 250 -7.30 -3.21 11.61
C SER A 250 -6.51 -3.28 12.91
N CYS A 251 -5.24 -3.70 12.90
CA CYS A 251 -4.35 -3.61 14.05
C CYS A 251 -4.19 -2.16 14.56
N VAL A 252 -4.07 -1.18 13.66
CA VAL A 252 -4.01 0.24 14.04
C VAL A 252 -5.33 0.72 14.63
N TYR A 253 -6.46 0.32 14.04
CA TYR A 253 -7.78 0.66 14.52
C TYR A 253 -8.03 0.10 15.93
N MET A 254 -7.85 -1.21 16.12
CA MET A 254 -8.08 -1.93 17.38
C MET A 254 -7.12 -1.50 18.49
N ARG A 255 -5.88 -1.13 18.17
CA ARG A 255 -4.94 -0.57 19.16
C ARG A 255 -5.48 0.71 19.79
N ASN A 256 -6.16 1.54 19.00
CA ASN A 256 -6.72 2.82 19.45
C ASN A 256 -8.14 2.68 19.99
N ASP A 257 -8.76 1.51 19.90
CA ASP A 257 -10.08 1.25 20.45
C ASP A 257 -10.01 1.13 21.98
N ALA A 258 -10.66 2.07 22.67
CA ALA A 258 -10.71 2.12 24.12
C ALA A 258 -11.76 1.14 24.71
N SER A 259 -12.66 0.60 23.89
CA SER A 259 -13.72 -0.30 24.33
C SER A 259 -13.27 -1.75 24.54
N MET A 260 -12.17 -2.16 23.90
CA MET A 260 -11.63 -3.51 24.00
C MET A 260 -10.79 -3.72 25.27
N SER A 261 -10.99 -4.84 25.94
CA SER A 261 -10.15 -5.25 27.07
C SER A 261 -8.74 -5.63 26.62
N ASP A 262 -7.77 -5.60 27.54
CA ASP A 262 -6.39 -6.04 27.25
C ASP A 262 -6.32 -7.51 26.84
N ALA A 263 -7.21 -8.35 27.39
CA ALA A 263 -7.32 -9.77 27.02
C ALA A 263 -7.80 -9.94 25.57
N ASP A 264 -8.83 -9.18 25.17
CA ASP A 264 -9.34 -9.21 23.80
C ASP A 264 -8.30 -8.67 22.81
N LYS A 265 -7.58 -7.61 23.19
CA LYS A 265 -6.46 -7.08 22.39
C LYS A 265 -5.34 -8.10 22.23
N ALA A 266 -5.03 -8.87 23.27
CA ALA A 266 -4.04 -9.94 23.21
C ALA A 266 -4.48 -11.07 22.26
N GLN A 267 -5.73 -11.52 22.35
CA GLN A 267 -6.27 -12.53 21.44
C GLN A 267 -6.28 -12.03 20.00
N TYR A 268 -6.73 -10.79 19.78
CA TYR A 268 -6.72 -10.14 18.47
C TYR A 268 -5.32 -10.11 17.85
N ALA A 269 -4.30 -9.77 18.66
CA ALA A 269 -2.92 -9.76 18.22
C ALA A 269 -2.41 -11.16 17.84
N MET A 270 -2.79 -12.19 18.59
CA MET A 270 -2.46 -13.58 18.27
C MET A 270 -3.08 -14.04 16.95
N ASP A 271 -4.36 -13.75 16.73
CA ASP A 271 -5.07 -14.14 15.51
C ASP A 271 -4.52 -13.38 14.28
N SER A 272 -4.22 -12.09 14.45
CA SER A 272 -3.56 -11.27 13.42
C SER A 272 -2.18 -11.82 13.07
N TRP A 273 -1.44 -12.33 14.07
CA TRP A 273 -0.14 -12.93 13.86
C TRP A 273 -0.22 -14.24 13.06
N LEU A 274 -1.19 -15.11 13.37
CA LEU A 274 -1.41 -16.35 12.60
C LEU A 274 -1.79 -16.06 11.13
N GLU A 275 -2.58 -15.01 10.90
CA GLU A 275 -2.89 -14.54 9.55
C GLU A 275 -1.64 -14.01 8.83
N ILE A 276 -0.78 -13.25 9.52
CA ILE A 276 0.49 -12.77 8.96
C ILE A 276 1.36 -13.93 8.49
N ASP A 277 1.55 -14.96 9.32
CA ASP A 277 2.33 -16.15 8.96
C ASP A 277 1.72 -16.88 7.76
N THR A 278 0.38 -16.98 7.73
CA THR A 278 -0.35 -17.59 6.60
C THR A 278 -0.10 -16.82 5.30
N ILE A 279 -0.15 -15.49 5.35
CA ILE A 279 0.12 -14.63 4.19
C ILE A 279 1.58 -14.75 3.75
N GLU A 280 2.55 -14.73 4.66
CA GLU A 280 3.97 -14.87 4.34
C GLU A 280 4.28 -16.20 3.65
N VAL A 281 3.71 -17.30 4.17
CA VAL A 281 3.85 -18.64 3.57
C VAL A 281 3.23 -18.67 2.18
N ALA A 282 2.05 -18.08 2.00
CA ALA A 282 1.38 -18.02 0.71
C ALA A 282 2.15 -17.17 -0.31
N LEU A 283 2.64 -15.99 0.07
CA LEU A 283 3.48 -15.13 -0.78
C LEU A 283 4.75 -15.86 -1.23
N SER A 284 5.38 -16.63 -0.34
CA SER A 284 6.63 -17.36 -0.63
C SER A 284 6.45 -18.51 -1.63
N ARG A 285 5.21 -18.90 -1.95
CA ARG A 285 4.90 -19.88 -3.01
C ARG A 285 4.85 -19.26 -4.40
N HIS A 286 4.76 -17.93 -4.50
CA HIS A 286 4.67 -17.24 -5.79
C HIS A 286 6.05 -17.00 -6.41
N THR A 287 6.16 -17.23 -7.72
CA THR A 287 7.38 -17.04 -8.53
C THR A 287 7.21 -16.00 -9.65
N CYS A 288 6.04 -15.33 -9.72
CA CYS A 288 5.68 -14.41 -10.79
C CYS A 288 6.37 -13.03 -10.73
N ASN A 289 7.13 -12.73 -9.67
CA ASN A 289 7.75 -11.43 -9.43
C ASN A 289 6.80 -10.22 -9.36
N ILE A 290 5.48 -10.41 -9.36
CA ILE A 290 4.47 -9.34 -9.29
C ILE A 290 4.67 -8.47 -8.03
N GLU A 291 5.06 -9.09 -6.91
CA GLU A 291 5.31 -8.42 -5.63
C GLU A 291 6.35 -7.29 -5.73
N ARG A 292 7.35 -7.45 -6.62
CA ARG A 292 8.39 -6.44 -6.86
C ARG A 292 7.81 -5.12 -7.37
N THR A 293 6.80 -5.20 -8.23
CA THR A 293 6.15 -4.02 -8.81
C THR A 293 5.50 -3.15 -7.74
N PHE A 294 5.08 -3.76 -6.62
CA PHE A 294 4.54 -3.09 -5.45
C PHE A 294 5.59 -2.80 -4.36
N MET A 295 6.88 -2.83 -4.71
CA MET A 295 8.01 -2.59 -3.80
C MET A 295 8.03 -3.46 -2.54
N PHE A 296 7.39 -4.64 -2.55
CA PHE A 296 7.24 -5.47 -1.35
C PHE A 296 6.50 -4.78 -0.19
N VAL A 297 5.73 -3.72 -0.47
CA VAL A 297 5.06 -2.91 0.55
C VAL A 297 4.14 -3.76 1.45
N SER A 298 3.54 -4.84 0.95
CA SER A 298 2.76 -5.78 1.77
C SER A 298 3.59 -6.35 2.91
N ARG A 299 4.83 -6.77 2.63
CA ARG A 299 5.70 -7.37 3.64
C ARG A 299 6.10 -6.35 4.69
N ASP A 300 6.28 -5.08 4.33
CA ASP A 300 6.52 -4.02 5.32
C ASP A 300 5.38 -3.96 6.34
N TYR A 301 4.12 -4.06 5.87
CA TYR A 301 2.96 -4.06 6.74
C TYR A 301 2.86 -5.30 7.64
N LEU A 302 3.25 -6.47 7.13
CA LEU A 302 3.35 -7.70 7.93
C LEU A 302 4.42 -7.54 9.04
N PHE A 303 5.62 -7.06 8.67
CA PHE A 303 6.72 -6.89 9.61
C PHE A 303 6.46 -5.78 10.65
N MET A 304 5.78 -4.69 10.27
CA MET A 304 5.40 -3.63 11.22
C MET A 304 4.48 -4.14 12.32
N ASN A 305 3.64 -5.14 12.03
CA ASN A 305 2.81 -5.80 13.04
C ASN A 305 3.61 -6.79 13.91
N ALA A 306 4.66 -7.42 13.37
CA ALA A 306 5.48 -8.42 14.05
C ALA A 306 6.74 -7.87 14.76
N GLN A 307 6.92 -6.55 14.78
CA GLN A 307 8.17 -5.87 15.20
C GLN A 307 8.68 -6.18 16.62
N HIS A 308 7.85 -6.78 17.48
CA HIS A 308 8.22 -7.12 18.86
C HIS A 308 9.14 -8.35 18.95
N LEU A 309 9.28 -9.12 17.87
CA LEU A 309 10.17 -10.29 17.81
C LEU A 309 11.54 -9.91 17.22
N ARG A 310 12.61 -10.15 17.99
CA ARG A 310 13.99 -9.80 17.61
C ARG A 310 14.38 -10.29 16.21
N GLN A 311 14.05 -11.53 15.87
CA GLN A 311 14.37 -12.13 14.58
C GLN A 311 13.64 -11.41 13.43
N LYS A 312 12.33 -11.18 13.57
CA LYS A 312 11.54 -10.46 12.55
C LYS A 312 12.00 -9.02 12.38
N ALA A 313 12.40 -8.36 13.47
CA ALA A 313 13.00 -7.03 13.40
C ALA A 313 14.33 -7.04 12.62
N ASP A 314 15.19 -8.03 12.85
CA ASP A 314 16.47 -8.17 12.13
C ASP A 314 16.27 -8.42 10.62
N GLU A 315 15.34 -9.31 10.27
CA GLU A 315 14.92 -9.58 8.89
C GLU A 315 14.39 -8.31 8.21
N TRP A 316 13.50 -7.59 8.89
CA TRP A 316 12.91 -6.35 8.38
C TRP A 316 13.94 -5.24 8.15
N LEU A 317 14.88 -5.06 9.08
CA LEU A 317 15.95 -4.07 8.97
C LEU A 317 16.92 -4.41 7.84
N THR A 318 17.27 -5.69 7.69
CA THR A 318 18.10 -6.19 6.58
C THR A 318 17.41 -5.93 5.23
N HIS A 319 16.10 -6.20 5.14
CA HIS A 319 15.31 -5.93 3.95
C HIS A 319 15.32 -4.45 3.58
N HIS A 320 15.05 -3.56 4.54
CA HIS A 320 15.02 -2.12 4.33
C HIS A 320 16.37 -1.55 3.91
N ASP A 321 17.47 -2.00 4.53
CA ASP A 321 18.81 -1.59 4.14
C ASP A 321 19.17 -2.00 2.70
N SER A 322 18.84 -3.25 2.31
CA SER A 322 19.03 -3.74 0.93
C SER A 322 18.18 -2.97 -0.09
N MET A 323 16.91 -2.73 0.23
CA MET A 323 15.97 -2.00 -0.62
C MET A 323 16.38 -0.54 -0.78
N ALA A 324 16.80 0.13 0.29
CA ALA A 324 17.23 1.52 0.25
C ALA A 324 18.48 1.71 -0.63
N ARG A 325 19.49 0.83 -0.48
CA ARG A 325 20.69 0.86 -1.32
C ARG A 325 20.38 0.65 -2.80
N ARG A 326 19.46 -0.28 -3.13
CA ARG A 326 19.04 -0.53 -4.52
C ARG A 326 18.25 0.62 -5.12
N THR A 327 17.40 1.28 -4.32
CA THR A 327 16.61 2.43 -4.78
C THR A 327 17.51 3.51 -5.39
N MET A 328 18.69 3.73 -4.83
CA MET A 328 19.65 4.73 -5.32
C MET A 328 20.27 4.38 -6.67
N TYR A 329 20.31 3.10 -7.07
CA TYR A 329 20.69 2.68 -8.42
C TYR A 329 19.53 2.79 -9.43
N GLY A 330 18.34 3.20 -8.97
CA GLY A 330 17.15 3.41 -9.78
C GLY A 330 16.00 2.53 -9.31
N LEU A 331 14.78 3.08 -9.31
CA LEU A 331 13.58 2.38 -8.83
C LEU A 331 13.22 1.13 -9.68
N HIS A 332 13.63 1.12 -10.94
CA HIS A 332 13.53 -0.04 -11.82
C HIS A 332 14.32 -1.26 -11.30
N THR A 333 15.40 -1.06 -10.52
CA THR A 333 16.19 -2.19 -9.96
C THR A 333 15.39 -2.99 -8.92
N ILE A 334 14.44 -2.34 -8.26
CA ILE A 334 13.52 -2.96 -7.29
C ILE A 334 12.31 -3.50 -8.03
N THR A 335 11.65 -2.60 -8.76
CA THR A 335 10.32 -2.87 -9.36
C THR A 335 10.37 -3.75 -10.60
N GLY A 336 11.54 -3.91 -11.23
CA GLY A 336 11.70 -4.58 -12.53
C GLY A 336 11.12 -3.78 -13.70
N GLN A 337 10.62 -2.56 -13.47
CA GLN A 337 9.91 -1.74 -14.44
C GLN A 337 10.84 -0.64 -14.99
N PRO A 338 11.27 -0.71 -16.26
CA PRO A 338 12.29 0.20 -16.82
C PRO A 338 11.91 1.68 -16.77
N THR A 339 10.61 1.98 -16.88
CA THR A 339 10.07 3.34 -16.86
C THR A 339 9.83 3.88 -15.46
N SER A 340 10.09 3.08 -14.42
CA SER A 340 9.86 3.49 -13.03
C SER A 340 11.01 4.38 -12.54
N SER A 341 10.70 5.66 -12.36
CA SER A 341 11.59 6.63 -11.71
C SER A 341 11.04 7.06 -10.36
N LEU A 342 11.94 7.24 -9.40
CA LEU A 342 11.62 7.80 -8.10
C LEU A 342 11.21 9.28 -8.21
N SER A 343 11.72 10.00 -9.21
CA SER A 343 11.45 11.43 -9.43
C SER A 343 9.98 11.75 -9.72
N GLY A 344 9.19 10.78 -10.18
CA GLY A 344 7.75 10.92 -10.45
C GLY A 344 6.84 10.41 -9.31
N ARG A 345 7.41 10.16 -8.13
CA ARG A 345 6.72 9.48 -7.00
C ARG A 345 6.76 10.31 -5.71
N PRO A 346 6.12 11.49 -5.68
CA PRO A 346 6.14 12.39 -4.52
C PRO A 346 5.55 11.78 -3.24
N PHE A 347 4.65 10.80 -3.38
CA PHE A 347 4.06 10.11 -2.23
C PHE A 347 5.04 9.23 -1.45
N TYR A 348 6.19 8.84 -2.03
CA TYR A 348 7.20 8.08 -1.28
C TYR A 348 7.94 8.90 -0.24
N VAL A 349 7.91 10.25 -0.30
CA VAL A 349 8.53 11.12 0.72
C VAL A 349 8.07 10.72 2.12
N PHE A 350 6.75 10.68 2.35
CA PHE A 350 6.19 10.35 3.66
C PHE A 350 6.33 8.87 4.03
N TRP A 351 6.41 7.99 3.03
CA TRP A 351 6.73 6.59 3.28
C TRP A 351 8.14 6.44 3.86
N PHE A 352 9.17 7.02 3.21
CA PHE A 352 10.54 7.01 3.72
C PHE A 352 10.65 7.71 5.08
N MET A 353 10.02 8.87 5.27
CA MET A 353 9.99 9.55 6.57
C MET A 353 9.35 8.68 7.66
N GLY A 354 8.27 7.95 7.33
CA GLY A 354 7.63 7.01 8.24
C GLY A 354 8.57 5.88 8.64
N GLN A 355 9.32 5.30 7.70
CA GLN A 355 10.30 4.26 8.00
C GLN A 355 11.41 4.77 8.93
N ILE A 356 11.98 5.95 8.63
CA ILE A 356 13.02 6.56 9.48
C ILE A 356 12.48 6.85 10.88
N SER A 357 11.26 7.37 11.00
CA SER A 357 10.64 7.67 12.30
C SER A 357 10.43 6.41 13.14
N ARG A 358 10.04 5.28 12.51
CA ARG A 358 9.93 3.98 13.20
C ARG A 358 11.27 3.46 13.65
N MET A 359 12.27 3.51 12.79
CA MET A 359 13.60 3.05 13.14
C MET A 359 14.24 3.92 14.22
N ALA A 360 14.01 5.24 14.21
CA ALA A 360 14.41 6.15 15.28
C ALA A 360 13.77 5.75 16.63
N ARG A 361 12.51 5.32 16.64
CA ARG A 361 11.88 4.75 17.86
C ARG A 361 12.49 3.41 18.27
N MET A 362 12.82 2.54 17.31
CA MET A 362 13.57 1.31 17.61
C MET A 362 14.96 1.62 18.17
N ILE A 363 15.61 2.70 17.74
CA ILE A 363 16.86 3.20 18.32
C ILE A 363 16.61 3.86 19.70
N ALA A 364 15.47 4.49 19.94
CA ALA A 364 15.11 4.91 21.31
C ALA A 364 14.99 3.69 22.25
N LEU A 365 14.50 2.54 21.73
CA LEU A 365 14.54 1.25 22.41
C LEU A 365 15.96 0.63 22.47
N TRP A 366 16.91 1.02 21.62
CA TRP A 366 18.32 0.63 21.68
C TRP A 366 19.02 1.13 22.96
N SER A 367 18.44 2.11 23.67
CA SER A 367 18.83 2.42 25.06
C SER A 367 18.69 1.21 26.00
N SER A 368 17.87 0.22 25.62
CA SER A 368 17.64 -1.02 26.37
C SER A 368 18.36 -2.25 25.76
N ASP A 369 18.73 -2.24 24.47
CA ASP A 369 19.49 -3.30 23.80
C ASP A 369 20.48 -2.72 22.77
N HIS A 370 21.76 -2.70 23.14
CA HIS A 370 22.83 -2.14 22.31
C HIS A 370 23.24 -3.02 21.10
N THR A 371 22.68 -4.23 20.95
CA THR A 371 23.10 -5.19 19.91
C THR A 371 22.48 -4.91 18.53
N LEU A 372 21.51 -4.00 18.41
CA LEU A 372 20.77 -3.73 17.17
C LEU A 372 21.47 -2.69 16.27
N LEU A 373 22.76 -2.88 15.96
CA LEU A 373 23.53 -1.98 15.09
C LEU A 373 22.95 -1.86 13.66
N ILE A 374 22.27 -2.91 13.18
CA ILE A 374 21.64 -2.91 11.87
C ILE A 374 20.53 -1.86 11.72
N ALA A 375 19.88 -1.46 12.83
CA ALA A 375 18.87 -0.39 12.79
C ALA A 375 19.49 0.97 12.40
N LEU A 376 20.67 1.28 12.93
CA LEU A 376 21.40 2.50 12.58
C LEU A 376 21.85 2.47 11.12
N GLN A 377 22.30 1.31 10.63
CA GLN A 377 22.71 1.12 9.25
C GLN A 377 21.52 1.28 8.29
N ALA A 378 20.37 0.65 8.59
CA ALA A 378 19.15 0.78 7.79
C ALA A 378 18.63 2.23 7.77
N CYS A 379 18.67 2.94 8.90
CA CYS A 379 18.35 4.37 8.94
C CYS A 379 19.21 5.16 7.96
N LYS A 380 20.54 5.01 8.06
CA LYS A 380 21.50 5.72 7.21
C LYS A 380 21.25 5.44 5.73
N SER A 381 20.95 4.20 5.37
CA SER A 381 20.65 3.83 3.98
C SER A 381 19.36 4.47 3.46
N LEU A 382 18.33 4.65 4.31
CA LEU A 382 17.06 5.29 3.93
C LEU A 382 17.13 6.82 3.84
N PHE A 383 18.12 7.47 4.46
CA PHE A 383 18.30 8.91 4.33
C PHE A 383 18.62 9.34 2.90
N ALA A 384 19.48 8.61 2.18
CA ALA A 384 19.86 8.95 0.82
C ALA A 384 18.66 9.09 -0.17
N PRO A 385 17.74 8.12 -0.27
CA PRO A 385 16.57 8.26 -1.13
C PRO A 385 15.59 9.33 -0.62
N LEU A 386 15.52 9.58 0.69
CA LEU A 386 14.71 10.65 1.26
C LEU A 386 15.26 12.04 0.89
N GLU A 387 16.55 12.29 1.07
CA GLU A 387 17.21 13.56 0.72
C GLU A 387 17.04 13.85 -0.76
N TYR A 388 17.23 12.83 -1.61
CA TYR A 388 16.97 12.93 -3.05
C TYR A 388 15.52 13.35 -3.34
N LEU A 389 14.54 12.73 -2.70
CA LEU A 389 13.12 13.05 -2.90
C LEU A 389 12.74 14.45 -2.37
N ILE A 390 13.25 14.85 -1.20
CA ILE A 390 12.99 16.18 -0.62
C ILE A 390 13.58 17.27 -1.52
N ALA A 391 14.78 17.05 -2.08
CA ALA A 391 15.38 17.97 -3.04
C ALA A 391 14.54 18.13 -4.32
N LEU A 392 13.87 17.07 -4.76
CA LEU A 392 13.00 17.08 -5.94
C LEU A 392 11.60 17.65 -5.69
N TRP A 393 11.11 17.57 -4.45
CA TRP A 393 9.75 17.91 -4.05
C TRP A 393 9.75 18.83 -2.83
N PRO A 394 10.18 20.09 -2.99
CA PRO A 394 10.25 21.03 -1.87
C PRO A 394 8.85 21.33 -1.32
N CYS A 395 8.67 21.05 -0.03
CA CYS A 395 7.48 21.41 0.73
C CYS A 395 7.83 22.51 1.75
N GLN A 396 7.22 23.69 1.60
CA GLN A 396 7.51 24.83 2.49
C GLN A 396 7.03 24.60 3.94
N GLY A 397 6.07 23.69 4.14
CA GLY A 397 5.44 23.42 5.45
C GLY A 397 6.03 22.29 6.29
N GLY A 398 7.14 21.64 5.90
CA GLY A 398 7.53 20.35 6.49
C GLY A 398 8.90 20.23 7.15
N VAL A 399 9.88 21.05 6.77
CA VAL A 399 11.30 20.78 7.16
C VAL A 399 11.89 21.86 8.08
N THR A 400 11.27 23.03 8.19
CA THR A 400 11.85 24.16 8.95
C THR A 400 11.22 24.43 10.32
N ASN A 401 10.09 23.81 10.66
CA ASN A 401 9.37 24.10 11.94
C ASN A 401 9.39 22.97 12.98
N SER A 402 10.03 21.82 12.73
CA SER A 402 10.36 20.85 13.78
C SER A 402 11.72 21.19 14.40
N GLY A 403 11.84 22.42 14.90
CA GLY A 403 12.97 22.90 15.70
C GLY A 403 13.04 22.33 17.12
N ASN A 404 12.47 21.14 17.34
CA ASN A 404 12.62 20.38 18.58
C ASN A 404 13.35 19.09 18.25
N GLY A 405 14.68 19.13 18.47
CA GLY A 405 15.58 18.01 18.74
C GLY A 405 15.35 16.69 17.99
N TRP A 406 16.28 16.38 17.09
CA TRP A 406 16.65 14.99 16.78
C TRP A 406 16.98 14.21 18.05
#